data_AF-A0AAX3W735-F1
#
_entry.id   AF-A0AAX3W735-F1
#
_cell.length_a   1.000
_cell.length_b   1.000
_cell.length_c   1.000
_cell.angle_alpha   90.00
_cell.angle_beta   90.00
_cell.angle_gamma   90.00
#
_symmetry.space_group_name_H-M   'P 1'
#
loop_
_entity.id
_entity.type
_entity.pdbx_description
1 polymer ?
#
loop_
_entity_poly.entity_id
_entity_poly.type
_entity_poly.pdbx_seq_one_letter_code
_entity_poly.pdbx_strand_id
1 'polypeptide(L)'
;MTLGLLASVLLISLPDLVVVVTIALFLFGMFTASIGTIAPAMASSLFGSKDYSQIYSSSSIGLALASIVALPAYGFIYDISGSYTLGLIIIIILFIVNIISIILAFKNKEVLVEKGYWNSK
;
A
#
# COMPACT_ATOMS: atom_id res chain seq x y z
N MET A 1 -1.10 -0.23 6.37
CA MET A 1 -0.46 0.96 5.76
C MET A 1 0.35 1.75 6.77
N THR A 2 -0.23 2.21 7.89
CA THR A 2 0.50 2.93 8.94
C THR A 2 1.72 2.18 9.49
N LEU A 3 1.60 0.86 9.71
CA LEU A 3 2.73 0.02 10.14
C LEU A 3 3.85 -0.06 9.10
N GLY A 4 3.50 -0.17 7.81
CA GLY A 4 4.48 -0.17 6.71
C GLY A 4 5.19 1.18 6.61
N LEU A 5 4.45 2.28 6.74
CA LEU A 5 5.01 3.64 6.78
C LEU A 5 5.99 3.81 7.95
N LEU A 6 5.59 3.39 9.17
CA LEU A 6 6.43 3.45 10.36
C LEU A 6 7.72 2.62 10.18
N ALA A 7 7.60 1.40 9.65
CA ALA A 7 8.74 0.55 9.37
C ALA A 7 9.71 1.19 8.37
N SER A 8 9.22 1.78 7.28
CA SER A 8 10.05 2.47 6.30
C SER A 8 10.78 3.68 6.89
N VAL A 9 10.13 4.45 7.78
CA VAL A 9 10.78 5.58 8.48
C VAL A 9 11.88 5.09 9.43
N LEU A 10 11.64 3.99 10.15
CA LEU A 10 12.64 3.39 11.05
C LEU A 10 13.88 2.93 10.29
N LEU A 11 13.71 2.31 9.12
CA LEU A 11 14.81 1.85 8.27
C LEU A 11 15.70 2.98 7.77
N ILE A 12 15.15 4.18 7.54
CA ILE A 12 15.95 5.35 7.13
C ILE A 12 16.66 5.99 8.34
N SER A 13 16.04 5.96 9.51
CA SER A 13 16.51 6.75 10.67
C SER A 13 17.77 6.17 11.32
N LEU A 14 17.84 4.85 11.48
CA LEU A 14 18.93 4.15 12.18
C LEU A 14 19.28 2.83 11.47
N PRO A 15 19.83 2.88 10.24
CA PRO A 15 20.09 1.68 9.44
C PRO A 15 21.19 0.78 10.02
N ASP A 16 22.11 1.33 10.81
CA ASP A 16 23.25 0.58 11.36
C ASP A 16 22.91 -0.24 12.61
N LEU A 17 21.78 0.06 13.27
CA LEU A 17 21.38 -0.60 14.49
C LEU A 17 20.51 -1.84 14.18
N VAL A 18 21.12 -3.02 14.26
CA VAL A 18 20.48 -4.33 13.96
C VAL A 18 19.13 -4.51 14.66
N VAL A 19 19.02 -4.03 15.90
CA VAL A 19 17.76 -4.08 16.68
C VAL A 19 16.64 -3.28 16.00
N VAL A 20 16.94 -2.07 15.52
CA VAL A 20 15.96 -1.22 14.82
C VAL A 20 15.55 -1.84 13.50
N VAL A 21 16.52 -2.35 12.73
CA VAL A 21 16.24 -3.04 11.46
C VAL A 21 15.34 -4.24 11.68
N THR A 22 15.61 -5.05 12.71
CA THR A 22 14.80 -6.23 13.04
C THR A 22 13.37 -5.85 13.42
N ILE A 23 13.18 -4.83 14.25
CA ILE A 23 11.85 -4.31 14.61
C ILE A 23 11.13 -3.80 13.36
N ALA A 24 11.80 -3.04 12.51
CA ALA A 24 11.22 -2.52 11.28
C ALA A 24 10.77 -3.64 10.33
N LEU A 25 11.61 -4.65 10.12
CA LEU A 25 11.28 -5.82 9.29
C LEU A 25 10.11 -6.63 9.89
N PHE A 26 10.05 -6.78 11.21
CA PHE A 26 8.93 -7.41 11.89
C PHE A 26 7.61 -6.66 11.63
N LEU A 27 7.60 -5.34 11.82
CA LEU A 27 6.44 -4.49 11.53
C LEU A 27 6.03 -4.54 10.05
N PHE A 28 7.02 -4.57 9.15
CA PHE A 28 6.78 -4.69 7.72
C PHE A 28 6.17 -6.05 7.37
N GLY A 29 6.63 -7.14 7.99
CA GLY A 29 6.06 -8.49 7.84
C GLY A 29 4.61 -8.58 8.33
N MET A 30 4.28 -7.97 9.46
CA MET A 30 2.89 -7.87 9.92
C MET A 30 2.02 -7.09 8.92
N PHE A 31 2.55 -6.01 8.38
CA PHE A 31 1.87 -5.24 7.35
C PHE A 31 1.60 -6.07 6.10
N THR A 32 2.61 -6.77 5.55
CA THR A 32 2.44 -7.56 4.32
C THR A 32 1.48 -8.72 4.51
N ALA A 33 1.49 -9.39 5.66
CA ALA A 33 0.55 -10.46 6.00
C ALA A 33 -0.92 -9.99 5.97
N SER A 34 -1.18 -8.71 6.30
CA SER A 34 -2.54 -8.16 6.32
C SER A 34 -3.10 -7.83 4.93
N ILE A 35 -2.25 -7.70 3.89
CA ILE A 35 -2.68 -7.25 2.56
C ILE A 35 -3.71 -8.21 1.96
N GLY A 36 -3.48 -9.52 2.11
CA GLY A 36 -4.32 -10.57 1.51
C GLY A 36 -5.77 -10.59 2.03
N THR A 37 -6.04 -9.99 3.19
CA THR A 37 -7.38 -9.92 3.78
C THR A 37 -7.99 -8.53 3.70
N ILE A 38 -7.18 -7.49 3.93
CA ILE A 38 -7.68 -6.11 3.95
C ILE A 38 -8.04 -5.62 2.54
N ALA A 39 -7.24 -5.93 1.52
CA ALA A 39 -7.51 -5.50 0.14
C ALA A 39 -8.88 -6.01 -0.39
N PRO A 40 -9.21 -7.31 -0.30
CA PRO A 40 -10.52 -7.80 -0.73
C PRO A 40 -11.67 -7.26 0.15
N ALA A 41 -11.47 -7.18 1.47
CA ALA A 41 -12.48 -6.61 2.38
C ALA A 41 -12.81 -5.15 2.06
N MET A 42 -11.79 -4.36 1.70
CA MET A 42 -11.96 -2.95 1.32
C MET A 42 -12.70 -2.81 -0.01
N ALA A 43 -12.35 -3.61 -1.02
CA ALA A 43 -13.04 -3.61 -2.31
C ALA A 43 -14.52 -3.99 -2.16
N SER A 44 -14.83 -5.04 -1.39
CA SER A 44 -16.22 -5.42 -1.08
C SER A 44 -16.97 -4.31 -0.32
N SER A 45 -16.30 -3.69 0.66
CA SER A 45 -16.91 -2.59 1.44
C SER A 45 -17.17 -1.34 0.60
N LEU A 46 -16.30 -1.01 -0.35
CA LEU A 46 -16.48 0.17 -1.22
C LEU A 46 -17.52 -0.08 -2.31
N PHE A 47 -17.40 -1.22 -3.00
CA PHE A 47 -18.12 -1.49 -4.24
C PHE A 47 -19.34 -2.40 -4.11
N GLY A 48 -19.50 -3.08 -2.97
CA GLY A 48 -20.51 -4.12 -2.79
C GLY A 48 -20.09 -5.45 -3.45
N SER A 49 -21.03 -6.41 -3.45
CA SER A 49 -20.74 -7.79 -3.88
C SER A 49 -21.02 -8.07 -5.36
N LYS A 50 -21.86 -7.25 -6.01
CA LYS A 50 -22.39 -7.49 -7.35
C LYS A 50 -21.32 -7.70 -8.43
N ASP A 51 -20.39 -6.76 -8.54
CA ASP A 51 -19.30 -6.80 -9.53
C ASP A 51 -17.92 -6.96 -8.87
N TYR A 52 -17.90 -7.42 -7.62
CA TYR A 52 -16.71 -7.52 -6.78
C TYR A 52 -15.56 -8.25 -7.47
N SER A 53 -15.84 -9.44 -8.04
CA SER A 53 -14.81 -10.28 -8.65
C SER A 53 -14.11 -9.58 -9.82
N GLN A 54 -14.86 -8.82 -10.63
CA GLN A 54 -14.31 -8.10 -11.77
C GLN A 54 -13.48 -6.89 -11.31
N ILE A 55 -14.01 -6.10 -10.36
CA ILE A 55 -13.33 -4.92 -9.83
C ILE A 55 -12.03 -5.30 -9.10
N TYR A 56 -12.10 -6.30 -8.21
CA TYR A 56 -10.94 -6.74 -7.44
C TYR A 56 -9.89 -7.42 -8.32
N SER A 57 -10.30 -8.24 -9.30
CA SER A 57 -9.39 -8.83 -10.29
C SER A 57 -8.67 -7.74 -11.09
N SER A 58 -9.41 -6.74 -11.61
CA SER A 58 -8.81 -5.61 -12.32
C SER A 58 -7.82 -4.84 -11.45
N SER A 59 -8.13 -4.65 -10.17
CA SER A 59 -7.23 -3.97 -9.22
C SER A 59 -5.96 -4.79 -8.93
N SER A 60 -6.08 -6.11 -8.87
CA SER A 60 -4.97 -7.03 -8.59
C SER A 60 -3.94 -7.11 -9.71
N ILE A 61 -4.34 -6.82 -10.96
CA ILE A 61 -3.41 -6.66 -12.08
C ILE A 61 -2.41 -5.53 -11.80
N GLY A 62 -2.85 -4.45 -11.16
CA GLY A 62 -1.97 -3.34 -10.76
C GLY A 62 -0.83 -3.80 -9.83
N LEU A 63 -1.13 -4.71 -8.89
CA LEU A 63 -0.11 -5.30 -8.00
C LEU A 63 0.91 -6.15 -8.78
N ALA A 64 0.44 -6.95 -9.74
CA ALA A 64 1.33 -7.76 -10.58
C ALA A 64 2.26 -6.86 -11.42
N LEU A 65 1.71 -5.83 -12.07
CA LEU A 65 2.48 -4.87 -12.85
C LEU A 65 3.49 -4.11 -11.99
N ALA A 66 3.08 -3.65 -10.80
CA ALA A 66 3.98 -2.99 -9.87
C ALA A 66 5.15 -3.90 -9.45
N SER A 67 4.88 -5.20 -9.24
CA SER A 67 5.92 -6.17 -8.86
C SER A 67 6.95 -6.38 -9.97
N ILE A 68 6.53 -6.38 -11.23
CA ILE A 68 7.42 -6.50 -12.40
C ILE A 68 8.38 -5.31 -12.48
N VAL A 69 7.89 -4.09 -12.21
CA VAL A 69 8.70 -2.87 -12.31
C VAL A 69 9.53 -2.63 -11.05
N ALA A 70 9.02 -2.98 -9.87
CA ALA A 70 9.67 -2.69 -8.60
C ALA A 70 11.01 -3.42 -8.43
N LEU A 71 11.10 -4.70 -8.81
CA LEU A 71 12.35 -5.47 -8.66
C LEU A 71 13.53 -4.82 -9.42
N PRO A 72 13.42 -4.56 -10.75
CA PRO A 72 14.46 -3.84 -11.47
C PRO A 72 14.69 -2.41 -10.96
N ALA A 73 13.62 -1.70 -10.59
CA ALA A 73 13.73 -0.32 -10.09
C ALA A 73 14.59 -0.23 -8.82
N TYR A 74 14.43 -1.16 -7.87
CA TYR A 74 15.27 -1.18 -6.66
C TYR A 74 16.75 -1.45 -6.98
N GLY A 75 17.03 -2.36 -7.92
CA GLY A 75 18.40 -2.61 -8.38
C GLY A 75 19.02 -1.36 -8.98
N PHE A 76 18.30 -0.72 -9.90
CA PHE A 76 18.78 0.50 -10.57
C PHE A 76 18.99 1.68 -9.61
N ILE A 77 18.11 1.84 -8.61
CA ILE A 77 18.28 2.86 -7.57
C ILE A 77 19.59 2.66 -6.81
N TYR A 78 19.91 1.41 -6.45
CA TYR A 78 21.17 1.10 -5.77
C TYR A 78 22.38 1.31 -6.69
N ASP A 79 22.29 0.88 -7.95
CA ASP A 79 23.39 1.03 -8.92
C ASP A 79 23.77 2.50 -9.16
N ILE A 80 22.79 3.42 -9.16
CA ILE A 80 23.04 4.85 -9.36
C ILE A 80 23.49 5.55 -8.09
N SER A 81 22.80 5.28 -6.96
CA SER A 81 22.98 6.08 -5.74
C SER A 81 23.90 5.44 -4.70
N GLY A 82 24.25 4.16 -4.88
CA GLY A 82 24.98 3.36 -3.89
C GLY A 82 24.18 3.08 -2.61
N SER A 83 22.90 3.44 -2.55
CA SER A 83 22.08 3.37 -1.34
C SER A 83 20.61 3.03 -1.65
N TYR A 84 19.94 2.39 -0.70
CA TYR A 84 18.50 2.12 -0.76
C TYR A 84 17.64 3.25 -0.19
N THR A 85 18.24 4.31 0.36
CA THR A 85 17.51 5.41 0.99
C THR A 85 16.50 6.06 0.03
N LEU A 86 16.89 6.29 -1.24
CA LEU A 86 15.99 6.85 -2.24
C LEU A 86 14.78 5.95 -2.50
N GLY A 87 14.99 4.63 -2.57
CA GLY A 87 13.91 3.65 -2.73
C GLY A 87 12.94 3.68 -1.55
N LEU A 88 13.48 3.76 -0.32
CA LEU A 88 12.66 3.86 0.90
C LEU A 88 11.84 5.16 0.96
N ILE A 89 12.40 6.29 0.50
CA ILE A 89 11.66 7.56 0.39
C ILE A 89 10.49 7.43 -0.59
N ILE A 90 10.70 6.80 -1.74
CA ILE A 90 9.64 6.55 -2.72
C ILE A 90 8.53 5.69 -2.10
N ILE A 91 8.88 4.63 -1.36
CA ILE A 91 7.91 3.78 -0.65
C ILE A 91 7.09 4.59 0.36
N ILE A 92 7.73 5.47 1.13
CA ILE A 92 7.05 6.36 2.08
C ILE A 92 6.02 7.24 1.37
N ILE A 93 6.40 7.85 0.25
CA ILE A 93 5.49 8.68 -0.56
C ILE A 93 4.31 7.85 -1.06
N LEU A 94 4.55 6.64 -1.56
CA LEU A 94 3.50 5.74 -2.03
C LEU A 94 2.54 5.32 -0.89
N PHE A 95 3.04 5.10 0.33
CA PHE A 95 2.17 4.85 1.49
C PHE A 95 1.27 6.05 1.80
N ILE A 96 1.81 7.27 1.75
CA ILE A 96 1.04 8.50 2.01
C ILE A 96 -0.05 8.65 0.94
N VAL A 97 0.30 8.50 -0.34
CA VAL A 97 -0.66 8.55 -1.47
C VAL A 97 -1.75 7.48 -1.30
N ASN A 98 -1.39 6.27 -0.88
CA ASN A 98 -2.34 5.21 -0.65
C ASN A 98 -3.32 5.54 0.48
N ILE A 99 -2.82 6.05 1.62
CA ILE A 99 -3.66 6.47 2.75
C ILE A 99 -4.65 7.55 2.31
N ILE A 100 -4.18 8.58 1.59
CA ILE A 100 -5.04 9.66 1.08
C ILE A 100 -6.10 9.11 0.13
N SER A 101 -5.70 8.22 -0.79
CA SER A 101 -6.61 7.61 -1.77
C SER A 101 -7.73 6.81 -1.10
N ILE A 102 -7.41 6.05 -0.05
CA ILE A 102 -8.40 5.29 0.73
C ILE A 102 -9.37 6.25 1.43
N ILE A 103 -8.86 7.29 2.10
CA ILE A 103 -9.71 8.28 2.79
C ILE A 103 -10.68 8.95 1.81
N LEU A 104 -10.17 9.38 0.65
CA LEU A 104 -10.99 10.00 -0.40
C LEU A 104 -12.03 9.03 -0.95
N ALA A 105 -11.69 7.75 -1.16
CA ALA A 105 -12.62 6.74 -1.66
C ALA A 105 -13.82 6.54 -0.72
N PHE A 106 -13.57 6.40 0.58
CA PHE A 106 -14.65 6.24 1.57
C PHE A 106 -15.50 7.51 1.74
N LYS A 107 -14.86 8.68 1.79
CA LYS A 107 -15.57 9.96 1.87
C LYS A 107 -16.46 10.19 0.64
N ASN A 108 -15.96 9.90 -0.56
CA ASN A 108 -16.74 10.03 -1.78
C ASN A 108 -17.89 9.02 -1.84
N LYS A 109 -17.69 7.80 -1.33
CA LYS A 109 -18.77 6.81 -1.20
C LYS A 109 -19.92 7.36 -0.35
N GLU A 110 -19.63 7.91 0.82
CA GLU A 110 -20.65 8.50 1.71
C GLU A 110 -21.45 9.59 1.00
N VAL A 111 -20.78 10.52 0.32
CA VAL A 111 -21.42 11.59 -0.46
C VAL A 111 -22.32 11.03 -1.58
N LEU A 112 -21.90 9.95 -2.25
CA LEU A 112 -22.71 9.34 -3.31
C LEU A 112 -23.93 8.60 -2.76
N VAL A 113 -23.82 7.99 -1.58
CA VAL A 113 -24.93 7.35 -0.87
C VAL A 113 -25.94 8.41 -0.42
N GLU A 114 -25.50 9.51 0.17
CA GLU A 114 -26.38 10.64 0.58
C GLU A 114 -27.16 11.22 -0.60
N LYS A 115 -26.53 11.31 -1.77
CA LYS A 115 -27.17 11.80 -3.01
C LYS A 115 -28.06 10.74 -3.70
N GLY A 116 -28.12 9.52 -3.19
CA GLY A 116 -28.89 8.42 -3.77
C GLY A 116 -28.31 7.85 -5.07
N TYR A 117 -27.09 8.23 -5.45
CA TYR A 117 -26.41 7.73 -6.66
C TYR A 117 -25.68 6.39 -6.44
N TRP A 118 -25.57 5.93 -5.20
CA TRP A 118 -24.85 4.70 -4.86
C TRP A 118 -25.64 3.85 -3.87
N ASN A 119 -25.85 2.57 -4.19
CA ASN A 119 -26.56 1.62 -3.34
C ASN A 119 -25.73 0.32 -3.31
N SER A 120 -24.91 0.14 -2.26
CA SER A 120 -23.92 -0.95 -2.21
C SER A 120 -24.48 -2.29 -1.72
N LYS A 121 -25.77 -2.57 -1.95
CA LYS A 121 -26.34 -3.90 -1.65
C LYS A 121 -25.78 -4.95 -2.61
#